data_AF-A0A1A8RT92-F1
#
_entry.id   AF-A0A1A8RT92-F1
#
_cell.length_a   1.000
_cell.length_b   1.000
_cell.length_c   1.000
_cell.angle_alpha   90.00
_cell.angle_beta   90.00
_cell.angle_gamma   90.00
#
_symmetry.space_group_name_H-M   'P 1'
#
loop_
_entity.id
_entity.type
_entity.pdbx_description
1 polymer ?
#
loop_
_entity_poly.entity_id
_entity_poly.type
_entity_poly.pdbx_seq_one_letter_code
_entity_poly.pdbx_strand_id
1 'polypeptide(L)'
;GQQSPQTVDSASGEEWSEWSMCSATCGEGWQSRTRVCVSSSYSTQCSGPLREQRPCNNSAVCAVHGAWDEWSPWSLCSSTCGRGFRSRMRTCTPPQFGGDPCDGPEKQTKFCNIALCPSDGVWNEWSAWNPCSSSCSNGTMQRTRECNGPSYGGSECTGASQETVSCFLGECPVDGKWQPWSLWSGCSKTCGGGKQQRNRVCYGPFFEGKPCPGDREEVRQCNEKRCPEPHEICDEENLSNVVWKMTPAGETAAVRCPPNAMGLILRRCSLDEEGIAYWDNPSYMKCISNDYRSIQTLTREHLSRAQRGLEKDGLSEVMTKLRVTSSDGTSYSGDLLAILDVLKNMTDIFRRPKYSPSSTDMRNFVQSVSNLLMEENQERWEEAQLLGPNIKELFRLMEDFVNVIGERMKDFQDMYEVTDNLGKPYPHLGYIYLSK
;
A
#
# COMPACT_ATOMS: atom_id res chain seq x y z
N GLY A 1 84.25 -8.84 -159.91
CA GLY A 1 85.29 -9.89 -160.02
C GLY A 1 86.55 -9.44 -159.31
N GLN A 2 87.52 -10.35 -159.13
CA GLN A 2 88.94 -10.12 -158.81
C GLN A 2 89.34 -9.36 -157.50
N GLN A 3 89.65 -10.16 -156.47
CA GLN A 3 90.91 -10.25 -155.70
C GLN A 3 91.78 -9.00 -155.28
N SER A 4 92.00 -8.92 -153.95
CA SER A 4 93.31 -8.74 -153.22
C SER A 4 94.03 -7.37 -153.19
N PRO A 5 94.94 -7.06 -152.22
CA PRO A 5 95.41 -7.76 -150.99
C PRO A 5 95.40 -6.91 -149.65
N GLN A 6 96.20 -7.29 -148.63
CA GLN A 6 96.17 -6.94 -147.18
C GLN A 6 97.09 -5.78 -146.69
N THR A 7 96.86 -5.26 -145.46
CA THR A 7 97.86 -4.92 -144.38
C THR A 7 97.21 -4.69 -142.98
N VAL A 8 97.97 -4.34 -141.92
CA VAL A 8 97.73 -4.61 -140.46
C VAL A 8 97.86 -3.35 -139.54
N ASP A 9 97.24 -3.35 -138.32
CA ASP A 9 97.75 -2.94 -136.96
C ASP A 9 96.82 -2.14 -135.96
N SER A 10 97.20 -2.08 -134.66
CA SER A 10 96.45 -2.22 -133.37
C SER A 10 95.98 -0.98 -132.49
N ALA A 11 95.40 -1.28 -131.28
CA ALA A 11 95.12 -0.46 -130.03
C ALA A 11 93.65 0.04 -129.78
N SER A 12 93.08 0.37 -128.57
CA SER A 12 93.37 0.31 -127.09
C SER A 12 92.05 0.42 -126.21
N GLY A 13 92.09 0.54 -124.84
CA GLY A 13 90.90 0.80 -123.96
C GLY A 13 91.09 0.89 -122.40
N GLU A 14 89.98 1.10 -121.65
CA GLU A 14 89.71 1.05 -120.15
C GLU A 14 90.01 2.26 -119.17
N GLU A 15 89.02 2.70 -118.35
CA GLU A 15 89.15 3.76 -117.28
C GLU A 15 88.15 3.62 -116.06
N TRP A 16 88.36 4.31 -114.92
CA TRP A 16 87.59 4.24 -113.62
C TRP A 16 86.74 5.49 -113.30
N SER A 17 85.73 5.36 -112.39
CA SER A 17 84.93 6.50 -111.88
C SER A 17 85.53 7.26 -110.69
N GLU A 18 85.00 8.46 -110.44
CA GLU A 18 85.23 9.26 -109.21
C GLU A 18 84.64 8.63 -107.93
N TRP A 19 85.08 9.15 -106.77
CA TRP A 19 84.70 8.69 -105.42
C TRP A 19 83.42 9.35 -104.88
N SER A 20 82.62 8.60 -104.12
CA SER A 20 81.40 9.09 -103.46
C SER A 20 81.64 10.03 -102.27
N MET A 21 80.62 10.82 -101.91
CA MET A 21 80.56 11.48 -100.60
C MET A 21 80.58 10.48 -99.44
N CYS A 22 80.91 10.96 -98.24
CA CYS A 22 81.03 10.13 -97.04
C CYS A 22 79.68 9.73 -96.44
N SER A 23 79.58 8.52 -95.88
CA SER A 23 78.36 7.95 -95.33
C SER A 23 77.84 8.55 -94.01
N ALA A 24 78.66 9.30 -93.26
CA ALA A 24 78.30 9.86 -91.95
C ALA A 24 78.91 11.25 -91.73
N THR A 25 78.18 12.13 -91.02
CA THR A 25 78.56 13.53 -90.77
C THR A 25 79.31 13.76 -89.47
N CYS A 26 79.17 12.88 -88.46
CA CYS A 26 80.03 12.80 -87.28
C CYS A 26 80.42 11.33 -87.03
N GLY A 27 81.59 11.09 -86.42
CA GLY A 27 82.20 9.76 -86.31
C GLY A 27 82.78 9.20 -87.63
N GLU A 28 83.12 7.91 -87.63
CA GLU A 28 83.74 7.22 -88.76
C GLU A 28 82.75 6.94 -89.93
N GLY A 29 83.22 7.03 -91.17
CA GLY A 29 82.42 6.80 -92.38
C GLY A 29 83.26 6.38 -93.59
N TRP A 30 82.63 6.08 -94.73
CA TRP A 30 83.30 5.47 -95.90
C TRP A 30 82.94 6.13 -97.25
N GLN A 31 83.86 6.04 -98.23
CA GLN A 31 83.68 6.43 -99.65
C GLN A 31 83.85 5.21 -100.59
N SER A 32 83.22 5.22 -101.77
CA SER A 32 83.39 4.16 -102.78
C SER A 32 83.40 4.65 -104.24
N ARG A 33 84.03 3.89 -105.16
CA ARG A 33 84.07 4.11 -106.63
C ARG A 33 84.03 2.81 -107.44
N THR A 34 83.79 2.88 -108.77
CA THR A 34 83.60 1.69 -109.65
C THR A 34 84.17 1.84 -111.07
N ARG A 35 84.39 0.72 -111.79
CA ARG A 35 84.70 0.69 -113.25
C ARG A 35 83.87 -0.35 -114.00
N VAL A 36 83.91 -0.32 -115.34
CA VAL A 36 83.14 -1.19 -116.25
C VAL A 36 84.07 -1.76 -117.34
N CYS A 37 83.97 -3.07 -117.62
CA CYS A 37 84.69 -3.71 -118.73
C CYS A 37 83.90 -3.66 -120.05
N VAL A 38 84.60 -3.70 -121.19
CA VAL A 38 84.00 -3.80 -122.53
C VAL A 38 84.07 -5.26 -123.02
N SER A 39 82.99 -5.75 -123.63
CA SER A 39 82.88 -7.14 -124.11
C SER A 39 82.95 -7.21 -125.64
N SER A 40 83.67 -8.21 -126.18
CA SER A 40 83.56 -8.60 -127.60
C SER A 40 83.38 -10.12 -127.74
N SER A 41 82.86 -10.55 -128.89
CA SER A 41 81.84 -11.62 -128.98
C SER A 41 82.28 -13.07 -128.73
N TYR A 42 83.51 -13.35 -128.32
CA TYR A 42 83.97 -14.72 -128.00
C TYR A 42 84.76 -14.89 -126.69
N SER A 43 85.12 -13.82 -125.98
CA SER A 43 85.45 -13.89 -124.54
C SER A 43 85.38 -12.51 -123.87
N THR A 44 85.04 -12.49 -122.59
CA THR A 44 85.14 -11.29 -121.74
C THR A 44 85.99 -11.62 -120.53
N GLN A 45 87.25 -11.17 -120.51
CA GLN A 45 88.19 -11.41 -119.42
C GLN A 45 88.52 -10.09 -118.71
N CYS A 46 87.78 -9.79 -117.65
CA CYS A 46 88.07 -8.68 -116.74
C CYS A 46 89.19 -9.07 -115.76
N SER A 47 90.29 -8.33 -115.76
CA SER A 47 91.38 -8.50 -114.78
C SER A 47 91.19 -7.56 -113.59
N GLY A 48 90.60 -8.06 -112.50
CA GLY A 48 90.51 -7.40 -111.19
C GLY A 48 89.14 -6.81 -110.83
N PRO A 49 88.95 -6.38 -109.57
CA PRO A 49 87.65 -5.96 -109.04
C PRO A 49 87.06 -4.72 -109.74
N LEU A 50 85.73 -4.60 -109.66
CA LEU A 50 84.94 -3.54 -110.28
C LEU A 50 84.54 -2.41 -109.31
N ARG A 51 84.78 -2.57 -108.00
CA ARG A 51 84.45 -1.60 -106.94
C ARG A 51 85.57 -1.50 -105.91
N GLU A 52 85.86 -0.29 -105.46
CA GLU A 52 86.85 0.02 -104.42
C GLU A 52 86.20 0.85 -103.30
N GLN A 53 86.67 0.71 -102.05
CA GLN A 53 86.18 1.47 -100.88
C GLN A 53 87.35 1.96 -100.01
N ARG A 54 87.20 3.12 -99.36
CA ARG A 54 88.16 3.65 -98.38
C ARG A 54 87.47 4.41 -97.25
N PRO A 55 88.04 4.46 -96.03
CA PRO A 55 87.47 5.23 -94.93
C PRO A 55 87.66 6.75 -95.14
N CYS A 56 86.72 7.54 -94.62
CA CYS A 56 86.81 8.99 -94.53
C CYS A 56 87.52 9.38 -93.23
N ASN A 57 88.38 10.39 -93.27
CA ASN A 57 88.91 10.99 -92.05
C ASN A 57 88.00 12.16 -91.63
N ASN A 58 87.06 11.91 -90.70
CA ASN A 58 86.11 12.91 -90.19
C ASN A 58 86.20 12.96 -88.65
N SER A 59 86.36 14.15 -88.08
CA SER A 59 86.78 14.36 -86.68
C SER A 59 85.72 15.02 -85.79
N ALA A 60 84.46 15.10 -86.24
CA ALA A 60 83.36 15.62 -85.45
C ALA A 60 82.83 14.58 -84.43
N VAL A 61 82.71 15.00 -83.17
CA VAL A 61 82.15 14.20 -82.04
C VAL A 61 80.65 14.47 -81.91
N CYS A 62 79.85 13.42 -81.72
CA CYS A 62 78.38 13.52 -81.66
C CYS A 62 77.88 13.82 -80.22
N ALA A 63 76.68 14.42 -80.10
CA ALA A 63 76.10 14.86 -78.82
C ALA A 63 75.61 13.71 -77.91
N VAL A 64 75.54 13.95 -76.59
CA VAL A 64 75.05 12.99 -75.59
C VAL A 64 73.84 13.55 -74.84
N HIS A 65 72.67 12.96 -75.09
CA HIS A 65 71.40 13.36 -74.48
C HIS A 65 71.32 12.95 -73.00
N GLY A 66 70.51 13.67 -72.21
CA GLY A 66 70.29 13.37 -70.79
C GLY A 66 69.50 12.07 -70.59
N ALA A 67 69.83 11.33 -69.53
CA ALA A 67 69.20 10.05 -69.22
C ALA A 67 68.50 10.07 -67.85
N TRP A 68 67.32 9.46 -67.76
CA TRP A 68 66.58 9.29 -66.52
C TRP A 68 67.04 8.05 -65.74
N ASP A 69 67.26 8.21 -64.45
CA ASP A 69 67.47 7.08 -63.52
C ASP A 69 66.17 6.30 -63.26
N GLU A 70 66.30 5.14 -62.60
CA GLU A 70 65.14 4.38 -62.14
C GLU A 70 64.28 5.17 -61.13
N TRP A 71 62.97 4.90 -61.16
CA TRP A 71 62.03 5.51 -60.23
C TRP A 71 62.17 4.95 -58.82
N SER A 72 62.08 5.82 -57.81
CA SER A 72 61.95 5.42 -56.41
C SER A 72 60.73 4.51 -56.18
N PRO A 73 60.71 3.74 -55.07
CA PRO A 73 59.49 3.14 -54.56
C PRO A 73 58.38 4.19 -54.39
N TRP A 74 57.13 3.74 -54.49
CA TRP A 74 55.97 4.58 -54.19
C TRP A 74 55.87 4.87 -52.70
N SER A 75 55.50 6.10 -52.34
CA SER A 75 55.09 6.43 -50.97
C SER A 75 53.89 5.61 -50.50
N LEU A 76 53.65 5.60 -49.18
CA LEU A 76 52.34 5.29 -48.64
C LEU A 76 51.28 6.24 -49.25
N CYS A 77 50.02 5.82 -49.22
CA CYS A 77 48.91 6.65 -49.71
C CYS A 77 48.67 7.82 -48.75
N SER A 78 48.32 9.00 -49.30
CA SER A 78 48.04 10.22 -48.53
C SER A 78 46.88 10.10 -47.53
N SER A 79 46.08 9.05 -47.64
CA SER A 79 44.83 8.86 -46.91
C SER A 79 44.68 7.38 -46.57
N THR A 80 44.24 7.07 -45.36
CA THR A 80 44.04 5.68 -44.87
C THR A 80 42.78 5.03 -45.41
N CYS A 81 41.79 5.84 -45.82
CA CYS A 81 40.57 5.42 -46.50
C CYS A 81 40.23 6.42 -47.62
N GLY A 82 39.28 6.06 -48.48
CA GLY A 82 38.82 6.89 -49.59
C GLY A 82 39.82 6.95 -50.75
N ARG A 83 39.77 8.07 -51.48
CA ARG A 83 40.64 8.36 -52.63
C ARG A 83 41.83 9.20 -52.17
N GLY A 84 43.00 8.57 -52.08
CA GLY A 84 44.26 9.25 -51.86
C GLY A 84 45.16 9.27 -53.10
N PHE A 85 46.37 9.80 -52.91
CA PHE A 85 47.44 9.74 -53.89
C PHE A 85 48.74 9.23 -53.25
N ARG A 86 49.56 8.58 -54.06
CA ARG A 86 50.94 8.22 -53.72
C ARG A 86 51.88 8.76 -54.79
N SER A 87 53.10 9.10 -54.41
CA SER A 87 54.09 9.66 -55.34
C SER A 87 55.41 8.92 -55.30
N ARG A 88 56.17 9.02 -56.39
CA ARG A 88 57.56 8.58 -56.54
C ARG A 88 58.34 9.59 -57.38
N MET A 89 59.66 9.57 -57.28
CA MET A 89 60.57 10.50 -57.96
C MET A 89 61.67 9.74 -58.71
N ARG A 90 62.29 10.39 -59.68
CA ARG A 90 63.50 9.93 -60.39
C ARG A 90 64.38 11.14 -60.70
N THR A 91 65.68 10.93 -60.88
CA THR A 91 66.64 12.01 -61.16
C THR A 91 67.07 11.97 -62.63
N CYS A 92 67.34 13.13 -63.22
CA CYS A 92 67.88 13.27 -64.58
C CYS A 92 69.41 13.43 -64.50
N THR A 93 70.15 12.59 -65.21
CA THR A 93 71.56 12.83 -65.52
C THR A 93 71.63 13.85 -66.66
N PRO A 94 72.28 15.02 -66.48
CA PRO A 94 72.22 16.13 -67.43
C PRO A 94 72.96 15.81 -68.75
N PRO A 95 72.49 16.37 -69.90
CA PRO A 95 73.12 16.19 -71.19
C PRO A 95 74.50 16.86 -71.28
N GLN A 96 75.31 16.41 -72.23
CA GLN A 96 76.63 16.96 -72.53
C GLN A 96 76.78 17.24 -74.03
N PHE A 97 77.68 18.18 -74.36
CA PHE A 97 78.04 18.56 -75.74
C PHE A 97 76.84 18.95 -76.63
N GLY A 98 75.85 19.63 -76.05
CA GLY A 98 74.67 20.12 -76.77
C GLY A 98 73.54 19.10 -76.98
N GLY A 99 73.57 17.96 -76.28
CA GLY A 99 72.45 17.02 -76.26
C GLY A 99 71.20 17.55 -75.54
N ASP A 100 70.05 16.94 -75.81
CA ASP A 100 68.77 17.35 -75.25
C ASP A 100 68.62 17.00 -73.76
N PRO A 101 67.94 17.84 -72.96
CA PRO A 101 67.62 17.54 -71.57
C PRO A 101 66.63 16.38 -71.44
N CYS A 102 66.59 15.73 -70.27
CA CYS A 102 65.65 14.62 -70.04
C CYS A 102 64.20 15.13 -70.08
N ASP A 103 63.40 14.64 -71.04
CA ASP A 103 61.99 15.05 -71.19
C ASP A 103 61.03 14.30 -70.24
N GLY A 104 59.97 14.98 -69.82
CA GLY A 104 58.97 14.51 -68.86
C GLY A 104 59.26 14.87 -67.39
N PRO A 105 58.34 14.53 -66.46
CA PRO A 105 58.41 15.00 -65.08
C PRO A 105 59.38 14.19 -64.20
N GLU A 106 59.98 14.89 -63.23
CA GLU A 106 60.82 14.34 -62.14
C GLU A 106 59.98 13.59 -61.08
N LYS A 107 58.76 14.10 -60.80
CA LYS A 107 57.81 13.53 -59.84
C LYS A 107 56.61 12.93 -60.56
N GLN A 108 56.29 11.67 -60.26
CA GLN A 108 55.07 11.03 -60.70
C GLN A 108 54.12 10.79 -59.52
N THR A 109 52.86 11.13 -59.70
CA THR A 109 51.78 10.91 -58.72
C THR A 109 50.73 9.98 -59.33
N LYS A 110 50.25 9.00 -58.57
CA LYS A 110 49.17 8.08 -58.98
C LYS A 110 48.15 7.96 -57.86
N PHE A 111 46.87 7.87 -58.23
CA PHE A 111 45.79 7.61 -57.29
C PHE A 111 45.94 6.25 -56.61
N CYS A 112 45.58 6.19 -55.33
CA CYS A 112 45.43 4.98 -54.55
C CYS A 112 44.05 5.04 -53.87
N ASN A 113 43.26 3.98 -54.07
CA ASN A 113 42.01 3.77 -53.35
C ASN A 113 42.25 2.57 -52.44
N ILE A 114 42.06 2.72 -51.13
CA ILE A 114 42.40 1.68 -50.14
C ILE A 114 41.14 0.97 -49.63
N ALA A 115 40.17 1.72 -49.13
CA ALA A 115 38.88 1.22 -48.65
C ALA A 115 37.84 2.36 -48.65
N LEU A 116 36.55 2.03 -48.47
CA LEU A 116 35.54 3.04 -48.14
C LEU A 116 35.79 3.58 -46.72
N CYS A 117 35.55 4.86 -46.49
CA CYS A 117 35.78 5.48 -45.19
C CYS A 117 34.68 5.12 -44.17
N PRO A 118 35.02 5.01 -42.88
CA PRO A 118 34.03 4.96 -41.81
C PRO A 118 33.03 6.11 -41.93
N SER A 119 31.75 5.78 -41.81
CA SER A 119 30.66 6.75 -41.67
C SER A 119 29.95 6.45 -40.36
N ASP A 120 29.97 7.42 -39.44
CA ASP A 120 29.25 7.32 -38.17
C ASP A 120 27.74 7.26 -38.40
N GLY A 121 27.02 6.65 -37.46
CA GLY A 121 25.57 6.57 -37.48
C GLY A 121 24.90 7.93 -37.23
N VAL A 122 23.80 8.18 -37.93
CA VAL A 122 23.05 9.45 -37.83
C VAL A 122 21.62 9.18 -37.37
N TRP A 123 21.19 9.91 -36.34
CA TRP A 123 19.81 9.88 -35.85
C TRP A 123 18.83 10.41 -36.91
N ASN A 124 17.74 9.68 -37.14
CA ASN A 124 16.57 10.20 -37.83
C ASN A 124 15.86 11.28 -36.99
N GLU A 125 14.92 12.00 -37.63
CA GLU A 125 14.02 12.91 -36.92
C GLU A 125 13.20 12.15 -35.85
N TRP A 126 12.80 12.87 -34.81
CA TRP A 126 11.92 12.33 -33.77
C TRP A 126 10.52 12.07 -34.33
N SER A 127 9.90 10.97 -33.89
CA SER A 127 8.47 10.74 -34.08
C SER A 127 7.63 11.87 -33.46
N ALA A 128 6.37 11.95 -33.88
CA ALA A 128 5.36 12.66 -33.10
C ALA A 128 5.29 12.10 -31.67
N TRP A 129 4.85 12.94 -30.73
CA TRP A 129 4.53 12.50 -29.37
C TRP A 129 3.29 11.61 -29.38
N ASN A 130 3.35 10.49 -28.67
CA ASN A 130 2.17 9.70 -28.34
C ASN A 130 1.21 10.52 -27.46
N PRO A 131 -0.10 10.20 -27.45
CA PRO A 131 -1.04 10.74 -26.48
C PRO A 131 -0.55 10.54 -25.04
N CYS A 132 -0.97 11.42 -24.13
CA CYS A 132 -0.66 11.29 -22.71
C CYS A 132 -1.15 9.93 -22.17
N SER A 133 -0.33 9.24 -21.38
CA SER A 133 -0.65 7.93 -20.79
C SER A 133 -1.92 7.91 -19.95
N SER A 134 -2.30 9.06 -19.41
CA SER A 134 -3.42 9.27 -18.51
C SER A 134 -4.40 10.25 -19.18
N SER A 135 -5.70 9.96 -19.14
CA SER A 135 -6.74 10.87 -19.64
C SER A 135 -6.99 12.08 -18.74
N CYS A 136 -6.48 12.05 -17.51
CA CYS A 136 -6.54 13.09 -16.49
C CYS A 136 -5.38 12.91 -15.50
N SER A 137 -5.18 13.90 -14.64
CA SER A 137 -4.04 14.06 -13.75
C SER A 137 -2.68 14.00 -14.48
N ASN A 138 -1.63 13.61 -13.78
CA ASN A 138 -0.29 13.45 -14.31
C ASN A 138 -0.17 12.15 -15.14
N GLY A 139 0.52 12.25 -16.27
CA GLY A 139 0.87 11.13 -17.12
C GLY A 139 2.19 11.40 -17.85
N THR A 140 2.54 10.55 -18.79
CA THR A 140 3.70 10.74 -19.65
C THR A 140 3.33 10.63 -21.11
N MET A 141 4.01 11.41 -21.95
CA MET A 141 4.04 11.23 -23.39
C MET A 141 5.44 10.75 -23.80
N GLN A 142 5.52 9.95 -24.85
CA GLN A 142 6.77 9.40 -25.38
C GLN A 142 6.91 9.67 -26.87
N ARG A 143 8.15 9.85 -27.31
CA ARG A 143 8.53 9.83 -28.72
C ARG A 143 9.83 9.05 -28.91
N THR A 144 10.03 8.50 -30.10
CA THR A 144 11.19 7.69 -30.44
C THR A 144 11.86 8.20 -31.71
N ARG A 145 13.11 7.81 -31.92
CA ARG A 145 13.85 8.02 -33.15
C ARG A 145 14.72 6.80 -33.45
N GLU A 146 14.93 6.54 -34.72
CA GLU A 146 15.74 5.41 -35.18
C GLU A 146 17.15 5.89 -35.56
N CYS A 147 18.16 5.05 -35.31
CA CYS A 147 19.53 5.30 -35.72
C CYS A 147 19.74 4.68 -37.12
N ASN A 148 20.18 5.47 -38.10
CA ASN A 148 20.77 4.90 -39.30
C ASN A 148 22.17 4.43 -38.92
N GLY A 149 22.36 3.11 -38.80
CA GLY A 149 23.57 2.51 -38.26
C GLY A 149 24.85 2.85 -39.04
N PRO A 150 26.03 2.78 -38.39
CA PRO A 150 27.29 3.13 -39.00
C PRO A 150 27.67 2.21 -40.16
N SER A 151 28.47 2.75 -41.08
CA SER A 151 29.03 1.99 -42.21
C SER A 151 30.56 1.98 -42.15
N TYR A 152 31.16 0.88 -42.62
CA TYR A 152 32.62 0.71 -42.77
C TYR A 152 33.43 0.96 -41.48
N GLY A 153 32.87 0.62 -40.31
CA GLY A 153 33.54 0.74 -39.01
C GLY A 153 33.41 2.11 -38.34
N GLY A 154 32.40 2.91 -38.72
CA GLY A 154 32.01 4.11 -37.98
C GLY A 154 31.39 3.82 -36.61
N SER A 155 31.13 4.89 -35.85
CA SER A 155 30.59 4.85 -34.49
C SER A 155 29.06 4.80 -34.49
N GLU A 156 28.47 4.09 -33.52
CA GLU A 156 27.01 4.07 -33.31
C GLU A 156 26.46 5.44 -32.88
N CYS A 157 25.16 5.66 -33.14
CA CYS A 157 24.51 6.92 -32.79
C CYS A 157 24.58 7.19 -31.27
N THR A 158 25.18 8.32 -30.87
CA THR A 158 25.30 8.69 -29.45
C THR A 158 24.03 9.38 -28.95
N GLY A 159 23.50 8.94 -27.81
CA GLY A 159 22.33 9.52 -27.14
C GLY A 159 21.16 8.54 -27.01
N ALA A 160 20.03 9.00 -26.46
CA ALA A 160 18.84 8.17 -26.29
C ALA A 160 18.03 8.02 -27.59
N SER A 161 17.48 6.83 -27.83
CA SER A 161 16.51 6.52 -28.91
C SER A 161 15.06 6.83 -28.53
N GLN A 162 14.79 7.04 -27.25
CA GLN A 162 13.46 7.36 -26.70
C GLN A 162 13.56 8.58 -25.78
N GLU A 163 12.56 9.45 -25.83
CA GLU A 163 12.38 10.55 -24.90
C GLU A 163 11.00 10.44 -24.24
N THR A 164 10.92 10.73 -22.94
CA THR A 164 9.68 10.72 -22.15
C THR A 164 9.54 12.05 -21.42
N VAL A 165 8.39 12.69 -21.54
CA VAL A 165 8.07 13.99 -20.89
C VAL A 165 6.74 13.86 -20.16
N SER A 166 6.61 14.56 -19.03
CA SER A 166 5.37 14.59 -18.26
C SER A 166 4.28 15.43 -18.93
N CYS A 167 3.03 15.01 -18.77
CA CYS A 167 1.84 15.72 -19.24
C CYS A 167 0.81 15.80 -18.12
N PHE A 168 0.06 16.89 -18.07
CA PHE A 168 -1.03 17.11 -17.12
C PHE A 168 -2.26 17.58 -17.88
N LEU A 169 -3.34 16.79 -17.82
CA LEU A 169 -4.58 17.06 -18.58
C LEU A 169 -5.72 17.62 -17.70
N GLY A 170 -5.39 18.18 -16.53
CA GLY A 170 -6.37 18.60 -15.53
C GLY A 170 -6.58 17.55 -14.44
N GLU A 171 -7.36 17.85 -13.41
CA GLU A 171 -7.63 16.89 -12.32
C GLU A 171 -8.61 15.79 -12.76
N CYS A 172 -8.49 14.59 -12.18
CA CYS A 172 -9.40 13.49 -12.49
C CYS A 172 -10.77 13.66 -11.84
N PRO A 173 -11.88 13.27 -12.51
CA PRO A 173 -13.20 13.24 -11.91
C PRO A 173 -13.26 12.38 -10.64
N VAL A 174 -13.75 12.96 -9.55
CA VAL A 174 -13.94 12.27 -8.27
C VAL A 174 -15.43 12.17 -7.99
N ASP A 175 -15.98 10.96 -8.19
CA ASP A 175 -17.37 10.64 -7.88
C ASP A 175 -17.68 10.89 -6.39
N GLY A 176 -18.86 11.47 -6.15
CA GLY A 176 -19.36 11.77 -4.82
C GLY A 176 -19.60 10.50 -4.00
N LYS A 177 -19.14 10.52 -2.74
CA LYS A 177 -19.31 9.41 -1.79
C LYS A 177 -20.17 9.83 -0.60
N TRP A 178 -21.15 9.00 -0.25
CA TRP A 178 -21.92 9.21 0.96
C TRP A 178 -21.06 9.03 2.20
N GLN A 179 -21.12 10.00 3.10
CA GLN A 179 -20.73 9.80 4.49
C GLN A 179 -21.70 8.82 5.19
N PRO A 180 -21.31 8.24 6.33
CA PRO A 180 -22.22 7.42 7.13
C PRO A 180 -23.53 8.16 7.44
N TRP A 181 -24.62 7.40 7.54
CA TRP A 181 -25.88 7.92 8.04
C TRP A 181 -25.72 8.44 9.47
N SER A 182 -26.42 9.55 9.77
CA SER A 182 -26.63 9.98 11.15
C SER A 182 -27.47 8.97 11.93
N LEU A 183 -27.48 9.14 13.26
CA LEU A 183 -28.42 8.42 14.12
C LEU A 183 -29.86 8.79 13.75
N TRP A 184 -30.76 7.83 13.89
CA TRP A 184 -32.20 8.08 13.79
C TRP A 184 -32.63 9.14 14.82
N SER A 185 -33.49 10.06 14.39
CA SER A 185 -34.15 11.02 15.28
C SER A 185 -34.95 10.33 16.39
N GLY A 186 -35.38 11.08 17.40
CA GLY A 186 -36.49 10.66 18.24
C GLY A 186 -37.72 10.31 17.38
N CYS A 187 -38.52 9.35 17.83
CA CYS A 187 -39.79 9.03 17.16
C CYS A 187 -40.77 10.18 17.37
N SER A 188 -41.45 10.61 16.30
CA SER A 188 -42.35 11.78 16.34
C SER A 188 -43.57 11.63 17.25
N LYS A 189 -43.86 10.41 17.71
CA LYS A 189 -44.88 10.08 18.73
C LYS A 189 -44.35 8.98 19.65
N THR A 190 -44.84 8.93 20.88
CA THR A 190 -44.56 7.82 21.82
C THR A 190 -45.40 6.57 21.54
N CYS A 191 -46.57 6.72 20.92
CA CYS A 191 -47.51 5.66 20.56
C CYS A 191 -48.33 6.06 19.31
N GLY A 192 -49.15 5.13 18.79
CA GLY A 192 -50.10 5.40 17.71
C GLY A 192 -49.45 5.73 16.36
N GLY A 193 -48.29 5.15 16.07
CA GLY A 193 -47.55 5.32 14.83
C GLY A 193 -46.92 6.70 14.68
N GLY A 194 -45.60 6.77 14.91
CA GLY A 194 -44.75 7.92 14.62
C GLY A 194 -43.83 7.67 13.43
N LYS A 195 -43.00 8.67 13.11
CA LYS A 195 -41.90 8.58 12.14
C LYS A 195 -40.57 8.93 12.78
N GLN A 196 -39.51 8.28 12.33
CA GLN A 196 -38.12 8.65 12.57
C GLN A 196 -37.45 9.00 11.25
N GLN A 197 -36.54 9.95 11.28
CA GLN A 197 -35.76 10.41 10.13
C GLN A 197 -34.27 10.28 10.43
N ARG A 198 -33.48 9.99 9.40
CA ARG A 198 -32.01 10.16 9.43
C ARG A 198 -31.54 10.79 8.12
N ASN A 199 -30.36 11.39 8.16
CA ASN A 199 -29.76 12.07 7.02
C ASN A 199 -28.30 11.65 6.81
N ARG A 200 -27.78 11.87 5.60
CA ARG A 200 -26.37 11.65 5.25
C ARG A 200 -25.89 12.78 4.35
N VAL A 201 -24.59 13.07 4.43
CA VAL A 201 -23.94 14.12 3.64
C VAL A 201 -23.19 13.49 2.47
N CYS A 202 -23.35 14.05 1.28
CA CYS A 202 -22.55 13.69 0.10
C CYS A 202 -21.22 14.45 0.16
N TYR A 203 -20.10 13.74 0.12
CA TYR A 203 -18.77 14.33 -0.01
C TYR A 203 -18.35 14.26 -1.48
N GLY A 204 -18.16 15.43 -2.10
CA GLY A 204 -18.04 15.58 -3.56
C GLY A 204 -19.42 15.71 -4.25
N PRO A 205 -19.50 15.56 -5.58
CA PRO A 205 -18.39 15.25 -6.49
C PRO A 205 -17.41 16.41 -6.68
N PHE A 206 -16.23 16.10 -7.23
CA PHE A 206 -15.24 17.08 -7.68
C PHE A 206 -14.85 16.79 -9.13
N PHE A 207 -14.43 17.84 -9.86
CA PHE A 207 -13.92 17.74 -11.24
C PHE A 207 -14.85 16.97 -12.20
N GLU A 208 -16.14 17.33 -12.22
CA GLU A 208 -17.18 16.68 -13.05
C GLU A 208 -17.47 15.20 -12.72
N GLY A 209 -17.06 14.73 -11.55
CA GLY A 209 -17.48 13.42 -11.01
C GLY A 209 -19.01 13.30 -10.82
N LYS A 210 -19.50 12.07 -10.73
CA LYS A 210 -20.93 11.77 -10.59
C LYS A 210 -21.44 12.11 -9.18
N PRO A 211 -22.68 12.62 -9.04
CA PRO A 211 -23.28 12.87 -7.73
C PRO A 211 -23.54 11.56 -6.96
N CYS A 212 -23.59 11.64 -5.62
CA CYS A 212 -23.88 10.47 -4.78
C CYS A 212 -25.26 9.84 -5.13
N PRO A 213 -25.35 8.52 -5.35
CA PRO A 213 -26.59 7.88 -5.80
C PRO A 213 -27.60 7.65 -4.66
N GLY A 214 -28.89 7.90 -4.94
CA GLY A 214 -29.99 7.72 -4.00
C GLY A 214 -30.20 8.92 -3.06
N ASP A 215 -31.09 8.77 -2.08
CA ASP A 215 -31.57 9.90 -1.28
C ASP A 215 -30.62 10.34 -0.15
N ARG A 216 -30.64 11.63 0.18
CA ARG A 216 -29.91 12.21 1.32
C ARG A 216 -30.58 11.97 2.68
N GLU A 217 -31.82 11.52 2.65
CA GLU A 217 -32.75 11.41 3.77
C GLU A 217 -33.46 10.06 3.71
N GLU A 218 -33.71 9.46 4.87
CA GLU A 218 -34.48 8.23 5.01
C GLU A 218 -35.46 8.39 6.16
N VAL A 219 -36.69 7.93 5.96
CA VAL A 219 -37.78 8.01 6.94
C VAL A 219 -38.35 6.62 7.16
N ARG A 220 -38.52 6.23 8.43
CA ARG A 220 -39.14 4.95 8.82
C ARG A 220 -40.27 5.15 9.83
N GLN A 221 -41.14 4.15 9.94
CA GLN A 221 -42.18 4.10 10.97
C GLN A 221 -41.59 3.65 12.32
N CYS A 222 -42.25 4.04 13.41
CA CYS A 222 -41.87 3.70 14.79
C CYS A 222 -43.10 3.77 15.71
N ASN A 223 -43.02 3.12 16.88
CA ASN A 223 -44.04 3.15 17.93
C ASN A 223 -45.46 2.82 17.42
N GLU A 224 -45.59 1.69 16.72
CA GLU A 224 -46.83 1.21 16.10
C GLU A 224 -47.90 0.74 17.11
N LYS A 225 -47.53 0.50 18.38
CA LYS A 225 -48.47 0.16 19.45
C LYS A 225 -49.53 1.26 19.60
N ARG A 226 -50.80 0.88 19.82
CA ARG A 226 -51.88 1.85 20.09
C ARG A 226 -51.52 2.72 21.29
N CYS A 227 -51.99 3.97 21.28
CA CYS A 227 -52.01 4.75 22.51
C CYS A 227 -53.08 4.20 23.46
N PRO A 228 -52.88 4.26 24.78
CA PRO A 228 -53.93 3.98 25.75
C PRO A 228 -55.13 4.91 25.51
N GLU A 229 -56.34 4.37 25.58
CA GLU A 229 -57.55 5.19 25.61
C GLU A 229 -57.74 5.86 26.98
N PRO A 230 -58.55 6.92 27.12
CA PRO A 230 -58.70 7.64 28.39
C PRO A 230 -59.14 6.76 29.57
N HIS A 231 -59.93 5.73 29.31
CA HIS A 231 -60.36 4.75 30.33
C HIS A 231 -59.27 3.72 30.68
N GLU A 232 -58.18 3.65 29.91
CA GLU A 232 -56.99 2.81 30.18
C GLU A 232 -55.88 3.59 30.92
N ILE A 233 -56.19 4.77 31.46
CA ILE A 233 -55.25 5.64 32.19
C ILE A 233 -55.82 5.90 33.58
N CYS A 234 -55.03 5.61 34.62
CA CYS A 234 -55.42 5.98 35.98
C CYS A 234 -55.29 7.49 36.17
N ASP A 235 -56.33 8.13 36.72
CA ASP A 235 -56.40 9.57 36.97
C ASP A 235 -55.40 10.05 38.03
N GLU A 236 -55.20 11.38 38.11
CA GLU A 236 -54.38 11.99 39.16
C GLU A 236 -55.08 11.91 40.53
N GLU A 237 -54.44 11.27 41.50
CA GLU A 237 -54.98 11.04 42.85
C GLU A 237 -54.01 11.54 43.93
N ASN A 238 -54.53 12.16 44.98
CA ASN A 238 -53.74 12.52 46.17
C ASN A 238 -54.02 11.52 47.30
N LEU A 239 -53.11 10.58 47.51
CA LEU A 239 -53.20 9.54 48.53
C LEU A 239 -51.97 9.61 49.44
N SER A 240 -52.18 9.53 50.76
CA SER A 240 -51.10 9.58 51.77
C SER A 240 -50.21 10.84 51.69
N ASN A 241 -50.80 12.00 51.36
CA ASN A 241 -50.11 13.28 51.10
C ASN A 241 -49.13 13.23 49.91
N VAL A 242 -49.34 12.30 48.97
CA VAL A 242 -48.55 12.10 47.76
C VAL A 242 -49.45 12.20 46.54
N VAL A 243 -49.06 13.02 45.56
CA VAL A 243 -49.76 13.15 44.28
C VAL A 243 -49.26 12.08 43.31
N TRP A 244 -50.13 11.13 42.98
CA TRP A 244 -49.97 10.13 41.94
C TRP A 244 -50.44 10.70 40.61
N LYS A 245 -49.52 10.96 39.69
CA LYS A 245 -49.84 11.54 38.38
C LYS A 245 -50.54 10.53 37.48
N MET A 246 -51.31 11.05 36.52
CA MET A 246 -51.90 10.27 35.43
C MET A 246 -50.90 9.26 34.84
N THR A 247 -51.27 7.98 34.85
CA THR A 247 -50.38 6.87 34.47
C THR A 247 -51.14 5.81 33.67
N PRO A 248 -50.65 5.40 32.47
CA PRO A 248 -51.27 4.32 31.70
C PRO A 248 -51.31 2.98 32.42
N ALA A 249 -52.35 2.20 32.18
CA ALA A 249 -52.43 0.85 32.70
C ALA A 249 -51.29 -0.05 32.18
N GLY A 250 -50.75 -0.88 33.08
CA GLY A 250 -49.53 -1.64 32.88
C GLY A 250 -48.25 -0.91 33.28
N GLU A 251 -48.27 0.42 33.45
CA GLU A 251 -47.14 1.19 33.98
C GLU A 251 -47.19 1.33 35.52
N THR A 252 -46.06 1.72 36.11
CA THR A 252 -45.90 1.93 37.56
C THR A 252 -45.44 3.36 37.81
N ALA A 253 -46.28 4.15 38.48
CA ALA A 253 -45.87 5.43 39.02
C ALA A 253 -44.93 5.23 40.21
N ALA A 254 -43.99 6.16 40.38
CA ALA A 254 -43.01 6.14 41.46
C ALA A 254 -42.89 7.52 42.10
N VAL A 255 -42.97 7.57 43.42
CA VAL A 255 -42.75 8.80 44.21
C VAL A 255 -41.74 8.51 45.31
N ARG A 256 -41.10 9.55 45.86
CA ARG A 256 -40.08 9.37 46.90
C ARG A 256 -40.71 8.93 48.22
N CYS A 257 -40.01 8.07 48.96
CA CYS A 257 -40.36 7.74 50.33
C CYS A 257 -40.33 9.00 51.23
N PRO A 258 -41.01 8.98 52.40
CA PRO A 258 -40.93 10.05 53.38
C PRO A 258 -39.48 10.25 53.88
N PRO A 259 -39.13 11.42 54.45
CA PRO A 259 -37.73 11.79 54.73
C PRO A 259 -37.02 10.93 55.79
N ASN A 260 -37.76 10.12 56.56
CA ASN A 260 -37.18 9.12 57.47
C ASN A 260 -36.67 7.85 56.76
N ALA A 261 -36.91 7.73 55.45
CA ALA A 261 -36.52 6.60 54.62
C ALA A 261 -35.92 7.04 53.28
N MET A 262 -35.33 6.10 52.57
CA MET A 262 -34.83 6.28 51.22
C MET A 262 -35.36 5.23 50.27
N GLY A 263 -35.51 5.64 49.00
CA GLY A 263 -36.01 4.83 47.91
C GLY A 263 -37.26 5.44 47.28
N LEU A 264 -38.17 4.58 46.80
CA LEU A 264 -39.39 4.98 46.10
C LEU A 264 -40.60 4.18 46.61
N ILE A 265 -41.71 4.86 46.82
CA ILE A 265 -43.04 4.25 46.89
C ILE A 265 -43.47 3.99 45.44
N LEU A 266 -43.94 2.78 45.15
CA LEU A 266 -44.42 2.40 43.82
C LEU A 266 -45.93 2.20 43.84
N ARG A 267 -46.63 2.59 42.78
CA ARG A 267 -48.05 2.28 42.62
C ARG A 267 -48.30 1.91 41.17
N ARG A 268 -48.99 0.80 40.94
CA ARG A 268 -49.26 0.30 39.59
C ARG A 268 -50.65 0.74 39.16
N CYS A 269 -50.76 1.15 37.90
CA CYS A 269 -52.04 1.29 37.23
C CYS A 269 -52.36 -0.04 36.54
N SER A 270 -53.52 -0.62 36.84
CA SER A 270 -53.96 -1.93 36.35
C SER A 270 -55.34 -1.80 35.70
N LEU A 271 -55.69 -2.72 34.78
CA LEU A 271 -57.05 -2.80 34.23
C LEU A 271 -57.86 -3.83 35.02
N ASP A 272 -59.12 -3.54 35.29
CA ASP A 272 -60.08 -4.51 35.78
C ASP A 272 -60.60 -5.45 34.68
N GLU A 273 -61.56 -6.31 35.01
CA GLU A 273 -62.17 -7.26 34.05
C GLU A 273 -63.01 -6.57 32.97
N GLU A 274 -63.46 -5.33 33.20
CA GLU A 274 -64.20 -4.50 32.23
C GLU A 274 -63.26 -3.69 31.32
N GLY A 275 -61.96 -3.67 31.64
CA GLY A 275 -60.92 -2.94 30.91
C GLY A 275 -60.73 -1.50 31.38
N ILE A 276 -61.26 -1.13 32.54
CA ILE A 276 -61.14 0.21 33.13
C ILE A 276 -59.90 0.27 34.03
N ALA A 277 -59.15 1.37 33.92
CA ALA A 277 -57.95 1.60 34.70
C ALA A 277 -58.26 1.98 36.15
N TYR A 278 -57.66 1.26 37.08
CA TYR A 278 -57.72 1.54 38.51
C TYR A 278 -56.31 1.47 39.13
N TRP A 279 -56.12 2.21 40.22
CA TRP A 279 -54.88 2.21 40.97
C TRP A 279 -54.81 1.04 41.95
N ASP A 280 -53.76 0.22 41.86
CA ASP A 280 -53.41 -0.75 42.91
C ASP A 280 -52.99 -0.02 44.21
N ASN A 281 -52.94 -0.76 45.33
CA ASN A 281 -52.44 -0.22 46.60
C ASN A 281 -50.97 0.25 46.50
N PRO A 282 -50.58 1.37 47.14
CA PRO A 282 -49.19 1.80 47.18
C PRO A 282 -48.28 0.77 47.85
N SER A 283 -47.14 0.53 47.23
CA SER A 283 -46.12 -0.43 47.64
C SER A 283 -44.90 0.29 48.23
N TYR A 284 -44.50 -0.15 49.42
CA TYR A 284 -43.38 0.37 50.19
C TYR A 284 -42.19 -0.60 50.24
N MET A 285 -42.22 -1.70 49.46
CA MET A 285 -41.12 -2.67 49.29
C MET A 285 -39.75 -2.05 48.93
N LYS A 286 -39.73 -0.85 48.33
CA LYS A 286 -38.51 -0.10 47.99
C LYS A 286 -38.24 1.08 48.91
N CYS A 287 -38.99 1.25 50.00
CA CYS A 287 -38.68 2.19 51.06
C CYS A 287 -37.92 1.48 52.18
N ILE A 288 -36.73 1.99 52.53
CA ILE A 288 -35.91 1.49 53.63
C ILE A 288 -35.63 2.66 54.57
N SER A 289 -36.00 2.50 55.83
CA SER A 289 -35.77 3.48 56.89
C SER A 289 -34.27 3.74 57.07
N ASN A 290 -33.92 4.99 57.40
CA ASN A 290 -32.51 5.42 57.43
C ASN A 290 -31.63 4.60 58.39
N ASP A 291 -32.20 4.06 59.47
CA ASP A 291 -31.50 3.21 60.45
C ASP A 291 -31.14 1.84 59.87
N TYR A 292 -32.09 1.14 59.24
CA TYR A 292 -31.82 -0.12 58.54
C TYR A 292 -30.84 0.07 57.38
N ARG A 293 -30.94 1.19 56.65
CA ARG A 293 -29.97 1.55 55.59
C ARG A 293 -28.57 1.81 56.15
N SER A 294 -28.45 2.42 57.33
CA SER A 294 -27.17 2.58 58.05
C SER A 294 -26.57 1.21 58.38
N ILE A 295 -27.38 0.28 58.90
CA ILE A 295 -26.96 -1.09 59.26
C ILE A 295 -26.54 -1.88 58.00
N GLN A 296 -27.31 -1.85 56.92
CA GLN A 296 -26.94 -2.47 55.63
C GLN A 296 -25.60 -1.95 55.10
N THR A 297 -25.38 -0.64 55.16
CA THR A 297 -24.14 -0.02 54.69
C THR A 297 -22.94 -0.52 55.50
N LEU A 298 -23.05 -0.51 56.83
CA LEU A 298 -22.04 -1.03 57.74
C LEU A 298 -21.78 -2.53 57.51
N THR A 299 -22.83 -3.34 57.37
CA THR A 299 -22.74 -4.79 57.09
C THR A 299 -21.97 -5.05 55.78
N ARG A 300 -22.28 -4.30 54.72
CA ARG A 300 -21.60 -4.42 53.43
C ARG A 300 -20.13 -4.02 53.50
N GLU A 301 -19.79 -3.02 54.31
CA GLU A 301 -18.39 -2.69 54.59
C GLU A 301 -17.66 -3.84 55.28
N HIS A 302 -18.22 -4.41 56.36
CA HIS A 302 -17.62 -5.58 57.03
C HIS A 302 -17.53 -6.80 56.10
N LEU A 303 -18.52 -7.05 55.25
CA LEU A 303 -18.47 -8.11 54.23
C LEU A 303 -17.29 -7.90 53.27
N SER A 304 -17.09 -6.67 52.79
CA SER A 304 -15.97 -6.34 51.91
C SER A 304 -14.59 -6.48 52.59
N ARG A 305 -14.51 -6.19 53.90
CA ARG A 305 -13.30 -6.40 54.72
C ARG A 305 -13.04 -7.90 54.95
N ALA A 306 -14.10 -8.68 55.21
CA ALA A 306 -14.03 -10.13 55.38
C ALA A 306 -13.68 -10.87 54.07
N GLN A 307 -14.09 -10.34 52.91
CA GLN A 307 -13.64 -10.78 51.58
C GLN A 307 -12.13 -10.57 51.38
N ARG A 308 -11.55 -9.54 52.00
CA ARG A 308 -10.10 -9.24 51.98
C ARG A 308 -9.32 -9.91 53.12
N GLY A 309 -9.97 -10.69 53.98
CA GLY A 309 -9.33 -11.48 55.04
C GLY A 309 -8.77 -10.67 56.22
N LEU A 310 -9.26 -9.44 56.41
CA LEU A 310 -8.94 -8.53 57.52
C LEU A 310 -9.48 -9.06 58.87
N GLU A 311 -9.43 -8.26 59.93
CA GLU A 311 -9.86 -8.70 61.28
C GLU A 311 -11.37 -8.55 61.53
N LYS A 312 -11.83 -9.05 62.69
CA LYS A 312 -13.26 -9.17 63.08
C LYS A 312 -13.87 -7.89 63.68
N ASP A 313 -13.07 -6.85 63.91
CA ASP A 313 -13.50 -5.66 64.67
C ASP A 313 -14.79 -5.01 64.12
N GLY A 314 -15.66 -4.54 65.04
CA GLY A 314 -16.99 -3.99 64.76
C GLY A 314 -18.11 -4.98 64.41
N LEU A 315 -17.83 -6.25 64.08
CA LEU A 315 -18.86 -7.17 63.55
C LEU A 315 -20.02 -7.45 64.53
N SER A 316 -19.74 -7.53 65.83
CA SER A 316 -20.77 -7.76 66.86
C SER A 316 -21.62 -6.51 67.16
N GLU A 317 -21.12 -5.32 66.81
CA GLU A 317 -21.90 -4.09 66.88
C GLU A 317 -23.04 -4.11 65.86
N VAL A 318 -22.79 -4.62 64.64
CA VAL A 318 -23.80 -4.80 63.58
C VAL A 318 -24.98 -5.63 64.08
N MET A 319 -24.71 -6.81 64.67
CA MET A 319 -25.77 -7.68 65.21
C MET A 319 -26.52 -7.05 66.38
N THR A 320 -25.81 -6.31 67.24
CA THR A 320 -26.42 -5.64 68.39
C THR A 320 -27.32 -4.49 67.92
N LYS A 321 -26.86 -3.67 66.98
CA LYS A 321 -27.62 -2.56 66.39
C LYS A 321 -28.83 -3.08 65.63
N LEU A 322 -28.67 -4.14 64.82
CA LEU A 322 -29.79 -4.80 64.15
C LEU A 322 -30.87 -5.24 65.14
N ARG A 323 -30.48 -5.94 66.23
CA ARG A 323 -31.42 -6.42 67.24
C ARG A 323 -32.10 -5.29 68.02
N VAL A 324 -31.42 -4.16 68.27
CA VAL A 324 -32.05 -2.97 68.86
C VAL A 324 -33.10 -2.42 67.89
N THR A 325 -32.70 -2.04 66.68
CA THR A 325 -33.59 -1.38 65.71
C THR A 325 -34.76 -2.30 65.31
N SER A 326 -34.53 -3.61 65.16
CA SER A 326 -35.62 -4.57 64.89
C SER A 326 -36.58 -4.74 66.06
N SER A 327 -36.19 -4.42 67.29
CA SER A 327 -37.09 -4.44 68.45
C SER A 327 -37.92 -3.14 68.57
N ASP A 328 -37.46 -2.04 67.97
CA ASP A 328 -38.22 -0.80 67.84
C ASP A 328 -39.29 -0.87 66.71
N GLY A 329 -39.28 -1.95 65.91
CA GLY A 329 -40.27 -2.28 64.88
C GLY A 329 -39.83 -1.95 63.44
N THR A 330 -40.72 -2.21 62.48
CA THR A 330 -40.50 -1.84 61.06
C THR A 330 -41.56 -0.87 60.57
N SER A 331 -41.16 0.12 59.76
CA SER A 331 -42.10 1.08 59.18
C SER A 331 -42.59 0.58 57.83
N TYR A 332 -41.68 0.11 56.98
CA TYR A 332 -41.94 -0.22 55.58
C TYR A 332 -41.62 -1.67 55.26
N SER A 333 -42.28 -2.24 54.25
CA SER A 333 -42.02 -3.62 53.78
C SER A 333 -40.59 -3.82 53.27
N GLY A 334 -39.93 -2.75 52.78
CA GLY A 334 -38.51 -2.76 52.46
C GLY A 334 -37.58 -2.88 53.67
N ASP A 335 -38.01 -2.52 54.88
CA ASP A 335 -37.23 -2.73 56.11
C ASP A 335 -37.05 -4.23 56.41
N LEU A 336 -38.11 -5.03 56.21
CA LEU A 336 -38.05 -6.50 56.38
C LEU A 336 -37.03 -7.13 55.43
N LEU A 337 -37.03 -6.69 54.16
CA LEU A 337 -36.07 -7.11 53.15
C LEU A 337 -34.64 -6.65 53.47
N ALA A 338 -34.49 -5.45 54.05
CA ALA A 338 -33.20 -4.93 54.49
C ALA A 338 -32.62 -5.74 55.68
N ILE A 339 -33.44 -6.11 56.65
CA ILE A 339 -33.04 -6.99 57.77
C ILE A 339 -32.65 -8.38 57.25
N LEU A 340 -33.44 -8.96 56.33
CA LEU A 340 -33.13 -10.25 55.69
C LEU A 340 -31.76 -10.23 55.00
N ASP A 341 -31.49 -9.19 54.21
CA ASP A 341 -30.19 -8.97 53.55
C ASP A 341 -29.04 -8.77 54.55
N VAL A 342 -29.25 -8.02 55.65
CA VAL A 342 -28.24 -7.91 56.72
C VAL A 342 -27.94 -9.28 57.32
N LEU A 343 -28.97 -10.03 57.75
CA LEU A 343 -28.80 -11.36 58.35
C LEU A 343 -28.09 -12.32 57.39
N LYS A 344 -28.43 -12.28 56.10
CA LYS A 344 -27.77 -13.07 55.04
C LYS A 344 -26.29 -12.73 54.89
N ASN A 345 -25.96 -11.45 54.74
CA ASN A 345 -24.58 -10.99 54.63
C ASN A 345 -23.77 -11.30 55.91
N MET A 346 -24.40 -11.24 57.08
CA MET A 346 -23.80 -11.65 58.36
C MET A 346 -23.52 -13.16 58.42
N THR A 347 -24.45 -14.02 58.00
CA THR A 347 -24.24 -15.47 57.86
C THR A 347 -23.10 -15.77 56.88
N ASP A 348 -23.02 -15.07 55.76
CA ASP A 348 -21.91 -15.22 54.79
C ASP A 348 -20.55 -14.76 55.33
N ILE A 349 -20.51 -13.79 56.26
CA ILE A 349 -19.30 -13.46 57.02
C ILE A 349 -18.98 -14.57 58.01
N PHE A 350 -19.97 -15.02 58.79
CA PHE A 350 -19.80 -16.07 59.81
C PHE A 350 -19.48 -17.46 59.22
N ARG A 351 -19.74 -17.72 57.93
CA ARG A 351 -19.28 -18.93 57.24
C ARG A 351 -17.74 -18.96 57.05
N ARG A 352 -17.02 -17.84 57.22
CA ARG A 352 -15.56 -17.74 57.01
C ARG A 352 -14.79 -18.19 58.26
N PRO A 353 -13.72 -19.01 58.16
CA PRO A 353 -13.04 -19.59 59.34
C PRO A 353 -12.67 -18.60 60.45
N LYS A 354 -12.09 -17.45 60.10
CA LYS A 354 -11.65 -16.39 61.05
C LYS A 354 -12.79 -15.68 61.80
N TYR A 355 -14.05 -15.88 61.40
CA TYR A 355 -15.21 -15.12 61.87
C TYR A 355 -16.22 -16.04 62.57
N SER A 356 -15.93 -16.47 63.80
CA SER A 356 -16.93 -17.17 64.64
C SER A 356 -17.91 -16.15 65.25
N PRO A 357 -19.24 -16.40 65.26
CA PRO A 357 -20.17 -15.63 66.07
C PRO A 357 -19.92 -15.91 67.57
N SER A 358 -20.19 -14.92 68.42
CA SER A 358 -20.26 -15.08 69.88
C SER A 358 -21.65 -15.54 70.32
N SER A 359 -21.82 -16.00 71.56
CA SER A 359 -23.15 -16.33 72.12
C SER A 359 -24.12 -15.15 72.05
N THR A 360 -23.64 -13.92 72.28
CA THR A 360 -24.43 -12.69 72.11
C THR A 360 -24.83 -12.47 70.64
N ASP A 361 -23.94 -12.71 69.68
CA ASP A 361 -24.25 -12.58 68.25
C ASP A 361 -25.33 -13.59 67.83
N MET A 362 -25.25 -14.84 68.32
CA MET A 362 -26.24 -15.89 68.05
C MET A 362 -27.62 -15.54 68.61
N ARG A 363 -27.70 -15.08 69.86
CA ARG A 363 -28.96 -14.60 70.45
C ARG A 363 -29.52 -13.38 69.73
N ASN A 364 -28.67 -12.41 69.37
CA ASN A 364 -29.09 -11.25 68.59
C ASN A 364 -29.65 -11.64 67.21
N PHE A 365 -29.08 -12.66 66.56
CA PHE A 365 -29.60 -13.21 65.29
C PHE A 365 -30.98 -13.82 65.46
N VAL A 366 -31.14 -14.77 66.40
CA VAL A 366 -32.42 -15.46 66.63
C VAL A 366 -33.52 -14.47 67.06
N GLN A 367 -33.19 -13.49 67.90
CA GLN A 367 -34.13 -12.44 68.27
C GLN A 367 -34.50 -11.54 67.08
N SER A 368 -33.55 -11.16 66.22
CA SER A 368 -33.87 -10.35 65.02
C SER A 368 -34.80 -11.12 64.07
N VAL A 369 -34.63 -12.43 63.92
CA VAL A 369 -35.56 -13.30 63.17
C VAL A 369 -36.92 -13.39 63.87
N SER A 370 -36.96 -13.50 65.20
CA SER A 370 -38.21 -13.48 65.97
C SER A 370 -38.98 -12.18 65.77
N ASN A 371 -38.29 -11.04 65.71
CA ASN A 371 -38.90 -9.73 65.49
C ASN A 371 -39.46 -9.61 64.06
N LEU A 372 -38.77 -10.16 63.05
CA LEU A 372 -39.30 -10.25 61.67
C LEU A 372 -40.62 -11.02 61.60
N LEU A 373 -40.78 -12.05 62.44
CA LEU A 373 -41.95 -12.95 62.48
C LEU A 373 -43.09 -12.47 63.41
N MET A 374 -43.04 -11.22 63.88
CA MET A 374 -44.16 -10.63 64.64
C MET A 374 -45.40 -10.45 63.75
N GLU A 375 -46.59 -10.67 64.33
CA GLU A 375 -47.90 -10.59 63.67
C GLU A 375 -48.13 -9.21 63.01
N GLU A 376 -47.64 -8.15 63.65
CA GLU A 376 -47.63 -6.76 63.15
C GLU A 376 -46.94 -6.58 61.79
N ASN A 377 -46.09 -7.52 61.36
CA ASN A 377 -45.39 -7.50 60.08
C ASN A 377 -46.12 -8.30 58.98
N GLN A 378 -47.28 -8.92 59.25
CA GLN A 378 -47.96 -9.80 58.28
C GLN A 378 -48.27 -9.09 56.95
N GLU A 379 -48.98 -7.95 56.98
CA GLU A 379 -49.32 -7.18 55.76
C GLU A 379 -48.07 -6.76 54.97
N ARG A 380 -46.99 -6.39 55.68
CA ARG A 380 -45.70 -6.02 55.09
C ARG A 380 -45.01 -7.22 54.43
N TRP A 381 -45.15 -8.42 55.00
CA TRP A 381 -44.66 -9.66 54.41
C TRP A 381 -45.49 -10.12 53.21
N GLU A 382 -46.80 -9.90 53.22
CA GLU A 382 -47.67 -10.14 52.06
C GLU A 382 -47.28 -9.21 50.90
N GLU A 383 -47.05 -7.92 51.17
CA GLU A 383 -46.54 -6.98 50.16
C GLU A 383 -45.13 -7.37 49.66
N ALA A 384 -44.22 -7.74 50.56
CA ALA A 384 -42.86 -8.14 50.20
C ALA A 384 -42.83 -9.43 49.36
N GLN A 385 -43.81 -10.34 49.51
CA GLN A 385 -43.90 -11.56 48.71
C GLN A 385 -44.20 -11.32 47.22
N LEU A 386 -44.71 -10.14 46.85
CA LEU A 386 -44.93 -9.75 45.44
C LEU A 386 -43.63 -9.70 44.62
N LEU A 387 -42.46 -9.54 45.26
CA LEU A 387 -41.15 -9.59 44.60
C LEU A 387 -40.57 -11.02 44.48
N GLY A 388 -41.07 -11.97 45.26
CA GLY A 388 -40.49 -13.32 45.32
C GLY A 388 -40.74 -14.03 46.65
N PRO A 389 -40.29 -15.29 46.80
CA PRO A 389 -40.57 -16.14 47.95
C PRO A 389 -39.70 -15.79 49.18
N ASN A 390 -39.71 -14.54 49.61
CA ASN A 390 -38.80 -13.98 50.61
C ASN A 390 -38.91 -14.67 51.99
N ILE A 391 -40.10 -15.16 52.38
CA ILE A 391 -40.28 -15.99 53.59
C ILE A 391 -39.55 -17.35 53.45
N LYS A 392 -39.51 -17.96 52.27
CA LYS A 392 -38.74 -19.20 52.04
C LYS A 392 -37.24 -18.94 52.08
N GLU A 393 -36.80 -17.74 51.71
CA GLU A 393 -35.41 -17.32 51.87
C GLU A 393 -35.05 -17.10 53.35
N LEU A 394 -35.97 -16.55 54.16
CA LEU A 394 -35.79 -16.44 55.61
C LEU A 394 -35.58 -17.81 56.28
N PHE A 395 -36.41 -18.81 55.96
CA PHE A 395 -36.23 -20.16 56.52
C PHE A 395 -34.93 -20.82 56.08
N ARG A 396 -34.54 -20.72 54.79
CA ARG A 396 -33.23 -21.19 54.31
C ARG A 396 -32.06 -20.48 55.00
N LEU A 397 -32.20 -19.19 55.27
CA LEU A 397 -31.19 -18.41 55.99
C LEU A 397 -31.04 -18.87 57.44
N MET A 398 -32.13 -19.27 58.10
CA MET A 398 -32.06 -19.92 59.41
C MET A 398 -31.31 -21.25 59.33
N GLU A 399 -31.66 -22.12 58.38
CA GLU A 399 -30.96 -23.40 58.16
C GLU A 399 -29.44 -23.19 57.90
N ASP A 400 -29.09 -22.25 57.03
CA ASP A 400 -27.70 -21.88 56.72
C ASP A 400 -26.94 -21.39 57.97
N PHE A 401 -27.56 -20.55 58.79
CA PHE A 401 -26.94 -20.02 60.01
C PHE A 401 -26.76 -21.12 61.07
N VAL A 402 -27.75 -22.00 61.21
CA VAL A 402 -27.71 -23.19 62.08
C VAL A 402 -26.56 -24.10 61.68
N ASN A 403 -26.39 -24.38 60.38
CA ASN A 403 -25.27 -25.17 59.87
C ASN A 403 -23.90 -24.52 60.17
N VAL A 404 -23.76 -23.20 59.98
CA VAL A 404 -22.53 -22.44 60.28
C VAL A 404 -22.17 -22.49 61.77
N ILE A 405 -23.14 -22.57 62.68
CA ILE A 405 -22.89 -22.77 64.11
C ILE A 405 -22.51 -24.23 64.38
N GLY A 406 -23.25 -25.20 63.83
CA GLY A 406 -23.02 -26.64 64.03
C GLY A 406 -21.60 -27.08 63.67
N GLU A 407 -21.06 -26.59 62.55
CA GLU A 407 -19.65 -26.84 62.19
C GLU A 407 -18.66 -26.39 63.29
N ARG A 408 -18.96 -25.31 64.01
CA ARG A 408 -18.10 -24.67 65.03
C ARG A 408 -18.34 -25.16 66.46
N MET A 409 -19.42 -25.88 66.74
CA MET A 409 -19.65 -26.47 68.06
C MET A 409 -18.61 -27.56 68.36
N LYS A 410 -18.36 -27.81 69.65
CA LYS A 410 -17.62 -29.01 70.07
C LYS A 410 -18.52 -30.23 69.99
N ASP A 411 -17.92 -31.40 69.85
CA ASP A 411 -18.65 -32.67 69.93
C ASP A 411 -19.25 -32.82 71.34
N PHE A 412 -20.48 -33.34 71.41
CA PHE A 412 -21.34 -33.46 72.59
C PHE A 412 -21.76 -32.12 73.21
N GLN A 413 -21.82 -31.04 72.41
CA GLN A 413 -22.32 -29.74 72.85
C GLN A 413 -23.74 -29.48 72.32
N ASP A 414 -24.71 -29.38 73.24
CA ASP A 414 -26.06 -28.92 72.93
C ASP A 414 -26.20 -27.41 73.11
N MET A 415 -26.97 -26.77 72.23
CA MET A 415 -27.38 -25.37 72.37
C MET A 415 -28.87 -25.18 72.02
N TYR A 416 -29.56 -24.39 72.84
CA TYR A 416 -30.97 -24.05 72.70
C TYR A 416 -31.14 -22.54 72.83
N GLU A 417 -31.81 -21.90 71.87
CA GLU A 417 -32.29 -20.52 71.98
C GLU A 417 -33.79 -20.52 71.64
N VAL A 418 -34.60 -19.82 72.44
CA VAL A 418 -36.08 -19.82 72.37
C VAL A 418 -36.55 -18.37 72.44
N THR A 419 -37.56 -18.03 71.62
CA THR A 419 -38.18 -16.69 71.60
C THR A 419 -39.69 -16.80 71.47
N ASP A 420 -40.41 -15.68 71.61
CA ASP A 420 -41.88 -15.67 71.61
C ASP A 420 -42.52 -16.18 70.30
N ASN A 421 -41.80 -16.04 69.17
CA ASN A 421 -42.25 -16.48 67.85
C ASN A 421 -41.49 -17.73 67.34
N LEU A 422 -40.47 -18.21 68.06
CA LEU A 422 -39.72 -19.43 67.75
C LEU A 422 -39.59 -20.30 69.01
N GLY A 423 -40.44 -21.33 69.13
CA GLY A 423 -40.38 -22.33 70.21
C GLY A 423 -41.61 -22.45 71.13
N LYS A 424 -42.78 -21.92 70.74
CA LYS A 424 -44.04 -22.19 71.46
C LYS A 424 -44.52 -23.65 71.24
N PRO A 425 -45.16 -24.29 72.24
CA PRO A 425 -45.54 -25.70 72.18
C PRO A 425 -46.83 -25.93 71.36
N TYR A 426 -46.75 -25.80 70.03
CA TYR A 426 -47.75 -26.27 69.07
C TYR A 426 -47.05 -26.96 67.87
N PRO A 427 -47.68 -27.95 67.19
CA PRO A 427 -46.95 -29.04 66.54
C PRO A 427 -46.15 -28.73 65.26
N HIS A 428 -46.07 -27.47 64.81
CA HIS A 428 -45.63 -27.11 63.46
C HIS A 428 -44.63 -25.94 63.34
N LEU A 429 -44.06 -25.46 64.45
CA LEU A 429 -42.98 -24.46 64.42
C LEU A 429 -41.75 -24.98 65.17
N GLY A 430 -40.63 -25.05 64.46
CA GLY A 430 -39.45 -25.81 64.88
C GLY A 430 -38.61 -25.17 65.98
N TYR A 431 -37.96 -26.01 66.77
CA TYR A 431 -36.84 -25.63 67.63
C TYR A 431 -35.60 -25.38 66.78
N ILE A 432 -34.81 -24.35 67.09
CA ILE A 432 -33.38 -24.36 66.75
C ILE A 432 -32.70 -25.24 67.81
N TYR A 433 -32.74 -26.55 67.59
CA TYR A 433 -31.97 -27.51 68.36
C TYR A 433 -30.68 -27.81 67.61
N LEU A 434 -29.56 -27.48 68.24
CA LEU A 434 -28.22 -27.79 67.74
C LEU A 434 -27.57 -28.76 68.72
N SER A 435 -27.25 -29.95 68.22
CA SER A 435 -26.51 -31.01 68.90
C SER A 435 -25.50 -31.59 67.92
N LYS A 436 -24.32 -32.01 68.40
CA LYS A 436 -23.20 -32.48 67.58
C LYS A 436 -22.53 -33.70 68.21
#